data_AF-A0AAW2RYE1-F1
#
_entry.id   AF-A0AAW2RYE1-F1
#
_cell.length_a   1.000
_cell.length_b   1.000
_cell.length_c   1.000
_cell.angle_alpha   90.00
_cell.angle_beta   90.00
_cell.angle_gamma   90.00
#
_symmetry.space_group_name_H-M   'P 1'
#
loop_
_entity.id
_entity.type
_entity.pdbx_description
1 polymer ?
#
loop_
_entity_poly.entity_id
_entity_poly.type
_entity_poly.pdbx_seq_one_letter_code
_entity_poly.pdbx_strand_id
1 'polypeptide(L)'
;MTPVSAKLYTDDVSLLMVLIDTNPFFWNSVKSTLPFSKFLSHVLAFLNAIVLLNQLSQVVVIATGYNTCDYIFDSSTSEGQTQLAEYLLQKLEEFVNKDESLCREDSVDGPGFSLLSGSLSMALCYIQRVFRSGPLHPHPR
;
A
#
# COMPACT_ATOMS: atom_id res chain seq x y z
N MET A 1 -27.28 -15.14 -25.05
CA MET A 1 -26.80 -15.05 -23.66
C MET A 1 -25.58 -15.93 -23.56
N THR A 2 -24.38 -15.35 -23.54
CA THR A 2 -23.14 -16.10 -23.37
C THR A 2 -23.03 -16.57 -21.91
N PRO A 3 -22.63 -17.82 -21.65
CA PRO A 3 -22.51 -18.30 -20.28
C PRO A 3 -21.32 -17.61 -19.62
N VAL A 4 -21.57 -16.95 -18.48
CA VAL A 4 -20.51 -16.51 -17.58
C VAL A 4 -19.88 -17.79 -17.01
N SER A 5 -18.70 -18.12 -17.52
CA SER A 5 -17.90 -19.22 -16.98
C SER A 5 -17.52 -18.85 -15.55
N ALA A 6 -18.18 -19.47 -14.57
CA ALA A 6 -17.78 -19.41 -13.18
C ALA A 6 -16.41 -20.08 -13.07
N LYS A 7 -15.34 -19.28 -13.08
CA LYS A 7 -13.99 -19.77 -12.79
C LYS A 7 -14.02 -20.42 -11.40
N LEU A 8 -13.69 -21.70 -11.35
CA LEU A 8 -13.35 -22.40 -10.12
C LEU A 8 -12.06 -21.76 -9.57
N TYR A 9 -12.23 -20.87 -8.58
CA TYR A 9 -11.13 -20.19 -7.88
C TYR A 9 -10.47 -21.18 -6.93
N THR A 10 -9.35 -21.81 -7.31
CA THR A 10 -8.58 -22.64 -6.38
C THR A 10 -7.06 -22.48 -6.47
N ASP A 11 -6.53 -21.46 -7.16
CA ASP A 11 -5.08 -21.15 -7.11
C ASP A 11 -4.75 -19.70 -7.54
N ASP A 12 -5.67 -18.76 -7.28
CA ASP A 12 -5.62 -17.43 -7.90
C ASP A 12 -4.53 -16.52 -7.30
N VAL A 13 -3.78 -15.89 -8.21
CA VAL A 13 -2.92 -14.75 -7.90
C VAL A 13 -3.73 -13.67 -7.19
N SER A 14 -3.42 -13.44 -5.92
CA SER A 14 -4.14 -12.48 -5.08
C SER A 14 -3.37 -11.16 -5.05
N LEU A 15 -3.96 -10.10 -5.61
CA LEU A 15 -3.44 -8.74 -5.48
C LEU A 15 -3.97 -8.12 -4.19
N LEU A 16 -3.09 -7.89 -3.23
CA LEU A 16 -3.36 -7.13 -2.02
C LEU A 16 -2.85 -5.71 -2.18
N MET A 17 -3.75 -4.76 -1.95
CA MET A 17 -3.46 -3.34 -1.96
C MET A 17 -3.62 -2.76 -0.56
N VAL A 18 -2.56 -2.17 -0.03
CA VAL A 18 -2.53 -1.60 1.32
C VAL A 18 -2.30 -0.10 1.22
N LEU A 19 -3.26 0.67 1.74
CA LEU A 19 -3.13 2.12 1.89
C LEU A 19 -2.74 2.42 3.34
N ILE A 20 -1.59 3.07 3.54
CA ILE A 20 -1.09 3.45 4.86
C ILE A 20 -1.27 4.95 5.03
N ASP A 21 -2.14 5.37 5.95
CA ASP A 21 -2.23 6.77 6.34
C ASP A 21 -1.02 7.17 7.19
N THR A 22 -0.40 8.27 6.84
CA THR A 22 0.81 8.83 7.48
C THR A 22 0.57 10.25 8.01
N ASN A 23 -0.68 10.71 8.05
CA ASN A 23 -1.04 12.04 8.50
C ASN A 23 -0.55 12.32 9.94
N PRO A 24 0.37 13.28 10.14
CA PRO A 24 0.97 13.54 11.44
C PRO A 24 -0.05 14.05 12.46
N PHE A 25 -1.11 14.76 12.03
CA PHE A 25 -2.13 15.27 12.95
C PHE A 25 -2.89 14.12 13.62
N PHE A 26 -3.26 13.10 12.85
CA PHE A 26 -3.90 11.90 13.38
C PHE A 26 -2.94 11.14 14.31
N TRP A 27 -1.74 10.82 13.85
CA TRP A 27 -0.79 9.98 14.60
C TRP A 27 -0.28 10.66 15.88
N ASN A 28 -0.19 11.99 15.90
CA ASN A 28 0.11 12.74 17.13
C ASN A 28 -1.03 12.68 18.14
N SER A 29 -2.29 12.70 17.69
CA SER A 29 -3.46 12.62 18.59
C SER A 29 -3.60 11.27 19.30
N VAL A 30 -3.17 10.17 18.65
CA VAL A 30 -3.28 8.80 19.18
C VAL A 30 -1.97 8.25 19.76
N LYS A 31 -0.89 9.04 19.77
CA LYS A 31 0.47 8.60 20.12
C LYS A 31 0.59 7.92 21.49
N SER A 32 -0.22 8.34 22.48
CA SER A 32 -0.24 7.76 23.82
C SER A 32 -0.84 6.35 23.87
N THR A 33 -1.75 6.02 22.95
CA THR A 33 -2.45 4.73 22.90
C THR A 33 -1.84 3.79 21.85
N LEU A 34 -1.52 4.33 20.67
CA LEU A 34 -0.96 3.57 19.55
C LEU A 34 0.13 4.39 18.84
N PRO A 35 1.41 4.20 19.21
CA PRO A 35 2.53 4.76 18.47
C PRO A 35 2.57 4.23 17.04
N PHE A 36 2.91 5.10 16.09
CA PHE A 36 2.98 4.75 14.67
C PHE A 36 3.94 3.57 14.39
N SER A 37 5.07 3.49 15.09
CA SER A 37 6.03 2.39 14.97
C SER A 37 5.43 1.03 15.36
N LYS A 38 4.59 1.00 16.41
CA LYS A 38 3.89 -0.21 16.84
C LYS A 38 2.84 -0.63 15.81
N PHE A 39 2.08 0.34 15.28
CA PHE A 39 1.15 0.10 14.18
C PHE A 39 1.86 -0.50 12.96
N LEU A 40 2.97 0.10 12.51
CA LEU A 40 3.76 -0.41 11.39
C LEU A 40 4.28 -1.83 11.63
N SER A 41 4.71 -2.14 12.86
CA SER A 41 5.14 -3.50 13.22
C SER A 41 4.03 -4.54 13.00
N HIS A 42 2.78 -4.20 13.34
CA HIS A 42 1.63 -5.05 13.10
C HIS A 42 1.29 -5.17 11.60
N VAL A 43 1.38 -4.07 10.85
CA VAL A 43 1.18 -4.07 9.38
C VAL A 43 2.21 -4.95 8.69
N LEU A 44 3.49 -4.83 9.05
CA LEU A 44 4.57 -5.66 8.51
C LEU A 44 4.36 -7.14 8.81
N ALA A 45 3.96 -7.48 10.04
CA ALA A 45 3.63 -8.86 10.40
C ALA A 45 2.47 -9.42 9.56
N PHE A 46 1.44 -8.59 9.31
CA PHE A 46 0.32 -8.95 8.42
C PHE A 46 0.77 -9.14 6.97
N LEU A 47 1.55 -8.22 6.40
CA LEU A 47 2.07 -8.32 5.04
C LEU A 47 2.92 -9.58 4.86
N ASN A 48 3.83 -9.84 5.81
CA ASN A 48 4.66 -11.04 5.79
C ASN A 48 3.83 -12.31 5.86
N ALA A 49 2.76 -12.34 6.67
CA ALA A 49 1.86 -13.47 6.74
C ALA A 49 1.14 -13.73 5.41
N ILE A 50 0.66 -12.69 4.72
CA ILE A 50 -0.01 -12.83 3.41
C ILE A 50 0.95 -13.36 2.35
N VAL A 51 2.17 -12.80 2.28
CA VAL A 51 3.20 -13.25 1.33
C VAL A 51 3.58 -14.71 1.60
N LEU A 52 3.66 -15.12 2.88
CA LEU A 52 3.97 -16.49 3.26
C LEU A 52 2.84 -17.47 2.91
N LEU A 53 1.58 -17.05 3.03
CA LEU A 53 0.41 -17.89 2.73
C LEU A 53 0.31 -18.26 1.25
N ASN A 54 0.70 -17.35 0.35
CA ASN A 54 0.72 -17.62 -1.08
C ASN A 54 1.82 -16.78 -1.76
N GLN A 55 2.86 -17.47 -2.24
CA GLN A 55 4.03 -16.86 -2.91
C GLN A 55 3.69 -16.15 -4.22
N LEU A 56 2.53 -16.48 -4.82
CA LEU A 56 2.01 -15.79 -6.00
C LEU A 56 1.23 -14.52 -5.63
N SER A 57 1.02 -14.24 -4.34
CA SER A 57 0.35 -13.00 -3.93
C SER A 57 1.21 -11.79 -4.23
N GLN A 58 0.61 -10.81 -4.91
CA GLN A 58 1.25 -9.54 -5.16
C GLN A 58 0.80 -8.54 -4.09
N VAL A 59 1.74 -7.84 -3.48
CA VAL A 59 1.49 -6.81 -2.47
C VAL A 59 1.94 -5.46 -3.02
N VAL A 60 1.03 -4.49 -2.98
CA VAL A 60 1.32 -3.10 -3.32
C VAL A 60 0.94 -2.21 -2.15
N VAL A 61 1.85 -1.33 -1.74
CA VAL A 61 1.66 -0.41 -0.61
C VAL A 61 1.72 1.03 -1.11
N ILE A 62 0.70 1.80 -0.78
CA ILE A 62 0.58 3.23 -1.08
C ILE A 62 0.57 3.99 0.24
N ALA A 63 1.45 4.98 0.40
CA ALA A 63 1.37 5.92 1.50
C ALA A 63 0.36 7.02 1.16
N THR A 64 -0.47 7.35 2.13
CA THR A 64 -1.43 8.45 2.08
C THR A 64 -0.96 9.49 3.07
N GLY A 65 -0.39 10.56 2.56
CA GLY A 65 0.04 11.71 3.36
C GLY A 65 -1.04 12.78 3.44
N TYR A 66 -0.63 13.90 4.01
CA TYR A 66 -1.44 15.11 4.06
C TYR A 66 -1.34 15.89 2.74
N ASN A 67 -0.13 16.02 2.18
CA ASN A 67 0.08 16.79 0.95
C ASN A 67 0.18 15.93 -0.30
N THR A 68 0.59 14.67 -0.14
CA THR A 68 0.88 13.76 -1.25
C THR A 68 0.42 12.33 -0.95
N CYS A 69 0.37 11.50 -1.98
CA CYS A 69 0.24 10.05 -1.86
C CYS A 69 1.13 9.40 -2.92
N ASP A 70 1.84 8.33 -2.55
CA ASP A 70 2.85 7.72 -3.43
C ASP A 70 2.96 6.20 -3.23
N TYR A 71 3.47 5.50 -4.24
CA TYR A 71 3.76 4.07 -4.16
C TYR A 71 5.04 3.86 -3.34
N ILE A 72 4.92 3.13 -2.24
CA ILE A 72 6.04 2.82 -1.34
C ILE A 72 6.67 1.49 -1.69
N PHE A 73 5.84 0.53 -2.07
CA PHE A 73 6.29 -0.84 -2.33
C PHE A 73 5.41 -1.51 -3.38
N ASP A 74 6.05 -2.29 -4.25
CA ASP A 74 5.40 -3.18 -5.21
C ASP A 74 6.22 -4.47 -5.33
N SER A 75 5.64 -5.58 -4.89
CA SER A 75 6.31 -6.89 -4.89
C SER A 75 6.60 -7.44 -6.29
N SER A 76 5.99 -6.88 -7.35
CA SER A 76 6.27 -7.28 -8.74
C SER A 76 7.55 -6.67 -9.31
N THR A 77 8.04 -5.58 -8.71
CA THR A 77 9.21 -4.84 -9.18
C THR A 77 10.41 -4.94 -8.23
N SER A 78 10.17 -5.33 -6.98
CA SER A 78 11.20 -5.43 -5.95
C SER A 78 11.84 -6.83 -5.95
N GLU A 79 12.98 -6.96 -6.60
CA GLU A 79 13.82 -8.15 -6.57
C GLU A 79 14.45 -8.32 -5.17
N GLY A 80 13.76 -9.03 -4.26
CA GLY A 80 14.33 -9.40 -2.95
C GLY A 80 13.33 -9.34 -1.80
N GLN A 81 12.50 -10.38 -1.68
CA GLN A 81 11.53 -10.51 -0.57
C GLN A 81 12.20 -10.51 0.82
N THR A 82 13.50 -10.84 0.92
CA THR A 82 14.24 -10.98 2.17
C THR A 82 14.47 -9.66 2.93
N GLN A 83 14.33 -8.49 2.27
CA GLN A 83 14.53 -7.17 2.89
C GLN A 83 13.26 -6.29 2.87
N LEU A 84 12.07 -6.88 2.66
CA LEU A 84 10.81 -6.15 2.50
C LEU A 84 10.55 -5.16 3.63
N ALA A 85 10.76 -5.58 4.88
CA ALA A 85 10.51 -4.74 6.04
C ALA A 85 11.43 -3.51 6.10
N GLU A 86 12.73 -3.72 5.91
CA GLU A 86 13.73 -2.62 5.93
C GLU A 86 13.48 -1.65 4.78
N TYR A 87 13.24 -2.16 3.58
CA TYR A 87 12.93 -1.34 2.40
C TYR A 87 11.66 -0.52 2.57
N LEU A 88 10.57 -1.15 3.05
CA LEU A 88 9.30 -0.48 3.26
C LEU A 88 9.42 0.61 4.33
N LEU A 89 10.10 0.33 5.45
CA LEU A 89 10.33 1.31 6.50
C LEU A 89 11.14 2.50 5.99
N GLN A 90 12.24 2.25 5.28
CA GLN A 90 13.06 3.31 4.69
C GLN A 90 12.24 4.17 3.72
N LYS A 91 11.50 3.55 2.80
CA LYS A 91 10.70 4.28 1.81
C LYS A 91 9.58 5.08 2.46
N LEU A 92 8.98 4.55 3.52
CA LEU A 92 7.93 5.24 4.25
C LEU A 92 8.48 6.41 5.06
N GLU A 93 9.67 6.29 5.64
CA GLU A 93 10.37 7.41 6.28
C GLU A 93 10.74 8.51 5.27
N GLU A 94 11.30 8.14 4.12
CA GLU A 94 11.56 9.07 3.01
C GLU A 94 10.28 9.81 2.57
N PHE A 95 9.16 9.08 2.47
CA PHE A 95 7.87 9.66 2.13
C PHE A 95 7.38 10.66 3.18
N VAL A 96 7.41 10.29 4.46
CA VAL A 96 6.93 11.16 5.55
C VAL A 96 7.75 12.45 5.61
N ASN A 97 9.08 12.35 5.54
CA ASN A 97 9.96 13.53 5.53
C ASN A 97 9.69 14.44 4.34
N LYS A 98 9.45 13.86 3.16
CA LYS A 98 9.08 14.61 1.95
C LYS A 98 7.71 15.28 2.11
N ASP A 99 6.72 14.57 2.62
CA ASP A 99 5.36 15.10 2.81
C ASP A 99 5.33 16.24 3.83
N GLU A 100 6.12 16.14 4.90
CA GLU A 100 6.30 17.19 5.92
C GLU A 100 6.99 18.42 5.33
N SER A 101 8.01 18.25 4.48
CA SER A 101 8.68 19.39 3.82
C SER A 101 7.77 20.21 2.89
N LEU A 102 6.64 19.63 2.46
CA LEU A 102 5.64 20.29 1.63
C LEU A 102 4.57 21.02 2.45
N CYS A 103 4.46 20.74 3.76
CA CYS A 103 3.59 21.48 4.67
C CYS A 103 4.05 22.94 4.74
N ARG A 104 3.27 23.84 4.16
CA ARG A 104 3.44 25.28 4.38
C ARG A 104 2.74 25.66 5.67
N GLU A 105 3.41 26.41 6.56
CA GLU A 105 2.84 26.89 7.83
C GLU A 105 1.58 27.76 7.65
N ASP A 106 1.34 28.29 6.44
CA ASP A 106 0.25 29.22 6.12
C ASP A 106 -1.02 28.57 5.53
N SER A 107 -1.23 27.25 5.65
CA SER A 107 -2.50 26.66 5.19
C SER A 107 -3.67 27.16 6.04
N VAL A 108 -4.58 27.91 5.42
CA VAL A 108 -5.77 28.52 6.04
C VAL A 108 -6.77 27.47 6.55
N ASP A 109 -6.64 26.22 6.10
CA ASP A 109 -7.42 25.09 6.60
C ASP A 109 -6.77 24.50 7.86
N GLY A 110 -7.60 24.15 8.85
CA GLY A 110 -7.20 23.56 10.12
C GLY A 110 -6.52 22.18 10.00
N PRO A 111 -6.60 21.29 11.02
CA PRO A 111 -5.95 19.98 10.95
C PRO A 111 -6.47 19.23 9.72
N GLY A 112 -5.62 19.14 8.71
CA GLY A 112 -6.08 18.78 7.39
C GLY A 112 -6.23 17.28 7.21
N PHE A 113 -7.17 16.89 6.35
CA PHE A 113 -7.49 15.50 6.08
C PHE A 113 -6.45 14.87 5.16
N SER A 114 -6.18 13.58 5.36
CA SER A 114 -5.29 12.80 4.50
C SER A 114 -5.88 12.71 3.08
N LEU A 115 -5.02 12.61 2.06
CA LEU A 115 -5.43 12.52 0.64
C LEU A 115 -5.97 11.13 0.25
N LEU A 116 -6.93 10.62 1.00
CA LEU A 116 -7.50 9.29 0.81
C LEU A 116 -8.12 9.10 -0.58
N SER A 117 -8.76 10.14 -1.13
CA SER A 117 -9.34 10.08 -2.47
C SER A 117 -8.26 9.91 -3.56
N GLY A 118 -7.11 10.55 -3.39
CA GLY A 118 -5.96 10.43 -4.29
C GLY A 118 -5.37 9.03 -4.24
N SER A 119 -5.10 8.51 -3.04
CA SER A 119 -4.51 7.19 -2.87
C SER A 119 -5.45 6.06 -3.31
N LEU A 120 -6.77 6.19 -3.09
CA LEU A 120 -7.78 5.27 -3.64
C LEU A 120 -7.87 5.33 -5.18
N SER A 121 -7.72 6.51 -5.77
CA SER A 121 -7.72 6.64 -7.23
C SER A 121 -6.49 5.97 -7.85
N MET A 122 -5.31 6.15 -7.24
CA MET A 122 -4.08 5.45 -7.63
C MET A 122 -4.25 3.94 -7.51
N ALA A 123 -4.79 3.48 -6.39
CA ALA A 123 -5.12 2.10 -6.10
C ALA A 123 -5.98 1.45 -7.20
N LEU A 124 -7.13 2.04 -7.50
CA LEU A 124 -8.05 1.53 -8.52
C LEU A 124 -7.44 1.57 -9.92
N CYS A 125 -6.67 2.61 -10.25
CA CYS A 125 -5.95 2.69 -11.53
C CYS A 125 -4.91 1.56 -11.66
N TYR A 126 -4.20 1.26 -10.58
CA TYR A 126 -3.23 0.17 -10.54
C TYR A 126 -3.91 -1.19 -10.73
N ILE A 127 -4.98 -1.46 -9.98
CA ILE A 127 -5.77 -2.69 -10.11
C ILE A 127 -6.25 -2.86 -11.56
N GLN A 128 -6.80 -1.79 -12.15
CA GLN A 128 -7.28 -1.81 -13.53
C GLN A 128 -6.14 -2.04 -14.53
N ARG A 129 -4.95 -1.47 -14.28
CA ARG A 129 -3.75 -1.74 -15.10
C ARG A 129 -3.37 -3.22 -15.02
N VAL A 130 -3.30 -3.80 -13.83
CA VAL A 130 -2.96 -5.22 -13.63
C VAL A 130 -3.95 -6.12 -14.38
N PHE A 131 -5.26 -5.88 -14.26
CA PHE A 131 -6.26 -6.66 -14.99
C PHE A 131 -6.15 -6.56 -16.51
N ARG A 132 -5.71 -5.41 -17.03
CA ARG A 132 -5.55 -5.19 -18.48
C ARG A 132 -4.25 -5.75 -19.04
N SER A 133 -3.21 -5.91 -18.22
CA SER A 133 -1.90 -6.44 -18.64
C SER A 133 -1.90 -7.95 -18.93
N GLY A 134 -3.01 -8.65 -18.70
CA GLY A 134 -3.14 -10.09 -18.97
C GLY A 134 -3.03 -10.94 -17.69
N PRO A 135 -3.27 -12.27 -17.78
CA PRO A 135 -3.25 -13.13 -16.61
C PRO A 135 -1.84 -13.20 -16.02
N LEU A 136 -1.73 -12.98 -14.71
CA LEU A 136 -0.51 -13.21 -13.90
C LEU A 136 -0.11 -14.69 -13.81
N HIS A 137 -0.74 -15.57 -14.60
CA HIS A 137 -0.51 -17.01 -14.57
C HIS A 137 0.69 -17.35 -15.46
N PRO A 138 1.72 -18.05 -14.95
CA PRO A 138 2.59 -18.80 -15.84
C PRO A 138 1.72 -19.81 -16.59
N HIS A 139 1.80 -19.81 -17.92
CA HIS A 139 1.15 -20.84 -18.72
C HIS A 139 1.63 -22.23 -18.23
N PRO A 140 0.73 -23.19 -17.99
CA PRO A 140 1.16 -24.56 -17.76
C PRO A 140 1.91 -25.02 -19.02
N ARG A 141 3.12 -25.55 -18.83
CA ARG A 141 3.89 -26.22 -19.89
C ARG A 141 3.16 -27.47 -20.38
#